data_AF-Q73GB5-F1
#
_entry.id   AF-Q73GB5-F1
#
_cell.length_a   1.000
_cell.length_b   1.000
_cell.length_c   1.000
_cell.angle_alpha   90.00
_cell.angle_beta   90.00
_cell.angle_gamma   90.00
#
_symmetry.space_group_name_H-M   'P 1'
#
loop_
_entity.id
_entity.type
_entity.pdbx_description
1 polymer ?
#
loop_
_entity_poly.entity_id
_entity_poly.type
_entity_poly.pdbx_seq_one_letter_code
_entity_poly.pdbx_strand_id
1 'polypeptide(L)'
;MLSEAQNKAREFMLDRLKNKKNNKEILKAWYGVQNGYEDDESQKIVDDFISEVSIPLMRKLLSITSQYSEQIVLTLMKNISSIKLNKLQCCELVQHMRNKLQEHDLDDQESLLENIGKKVFLELLNRDLLETDFSLKDSSLDGAKRIANKIIEEEVAEFKLKAEKTIEGQIISMLDGLRMLPREKRCYRVYVELSKNNENDKEKIKKILQERLKVTKAAMDEMLKKGASHKLELEIESVYEGNKDHVTQLYEKIRETKKEFIEDGLLTPQEVENITKAKIIDLNKEDKIIPSSNLSRSLSVNNLAVHYL
;
A
#
# COMPACT_ATOMS: atom_id res chain seq x y z
N MET A 1 4.49 -35.38 7.97
CA MET A 1 3.73 -36.49 7.33
C MET A 1 2.68 -36.01 6.33
N LEU A 2 1.77 -35.08 6.68
CA LEU A 2 0.76 -34.58 5.73
C LEU A 2 1.35 -33.87 4.51
N SER A 3 2.36 -33.01 4.68
CA SER A 3 3.07 -32.33 3.59
C SER A 3 3.74 -33.32 2.62
N GLU A 4 4.30 -34.41 3.14
CA GLU A 4 4.90 -35.47 2.34
C GLU A 4 3.84 -36.28 1.58
N ALA A 5 2.70 -36.56 2.21
CA ALA A 5 1.55 -37.18 1.55
C ALA A 5 0.99 -36.29 0.43
N GLN A 6 0.92 -34.97 0.64
CA GLN A 6 0.54 -33.99 -0.39
C GLN A 6 1.52 -33.99 -1.57
N ASN A 7 2.82 -34.08 -1.32
CA ASN A 7 3.82 -34.20 -2.37
C ASN A 7 3.63 -35.48 -3.19
N LYS A 8 3.43 -36.65 -2.54
CA LYS A 8 3.15 -37.91 -3.24
C LYS A 8 1.84 -37.89 -4.02
N ALA A 9 0.81 -37.24 -3.47
CA ALA A 9 -0.47 -37.04 -4.16
C ALA A 9 -0.29 -36.16 -5.41
N ARG A 10 0.43 -35.05 -5.30
CA ARG A 10 0.77 -34.19 -6.45
C ARG A 10 1.49 -34.98 -7.54
N GLU A 11 2.53 -35.73 -7.20
CA GLU A 11 3.27 -36.55 -8.16
C GLU A 11 2.37 -37.58 -8.86
N PHE A 12 1.51 -38.25 -8.10
CA PHE A 12 0.55 -39.21 -8.65
C PHE A 12 -0.46 -38.55 -9.60
N MET A 13 -1.01 -37.40 -9.22
CA MET A 13 -1.97 -36.67 -10.05
C MET A 13 -1.30 -36.15 -11.33
N LEU A 14 -0.08 -35.62 -11.25
CA LEU A 14 0.66 -35.19 -12.43
C LEU A 14 0.93 -36.37 -13.38
N ASP A 15 1.34 -37.53 -12.87
CA ASP A 15 1.53 -38.73 -13.69
C ASP A 15 0.24 -39.16 -14.41
N ARG A 16 -0.90 -39.14 -13.73
CA ARG A 16 -2.21 -39.42 -14.33
C ARG A 16 -2.58 -38.38 -15.39
N LEU A 17 -2.33 -37.11 -15.10
CA LEU A 17 -2.67 -35.98 -15.95
C LEU A 17 -1.88 -35.99 -17.26
N LYS A 18 -0.60 -36.36 -17.25
CA LYS A 18 0.25 -36.48 -18.46
C LYS A 18 -0.36 -37.39 -19.53
N ASN A 19 -1.10 -38.41 -19.11
CA ASN A 19 -1.72 -39.41 -19.99
C ASN A 19 -3.13 -39.02 -20.49
N LYS A 20 -3.66 -37.86 -20.08
CA LYS A 20 -4.98 -37.38 -20.50
C LYS A 20 -4.93 -36.65 -21.83
N LYS A 21 -5.92 -36.89 -22.69
CA LYS A 21 -6.11 -36.11 -23.93
C LYS A 21 -6.45 -34.65 -23.66
N ASN A 22 -7.19 -34.38 -22.60
CA ASN A 22 -7.61 -33.04 -22.17
C ASN A 22 -6.73 -32.49 -21.02
N ASN A 23 -5.46 -32.90 -20.94
CA ASN A 23 -4.56 -32.55 -19.85
C ASN A 23 -4.39 -31.03 -19.64
N LYS A 24 -4.30 -30.25 -20.72
CA LYS A 24 -4.17 -28.79 -20.68
C LYS A 24 -5.43 -28.13 -20.13
N GLU A 25 -6.59 -28.64 -20.53
CA GLU A 25 -7.90 -28.15 -20.06
C GLU A 25 -8.05 -28.38 -18.57
N ILE A 26 -7.74 -29.60 -18.09
CA ILE A 26 -7.75 -29.92 -16.65
C ILE A 26 -6.78 -29.03 -15.87
N LEU A 27 -5.55 -28.80 -16.37
CA LEU A 27 -4.59 -27.90 -15.69
C LEU A 27 -5.08 -26.45 -15.61
N LYS A 28 -5.71 -25.94 -16.67
CA LYS A 28 -6.27 -24.58 -16.68
C LYS A 28 -7.45 -24.46 -15.71
N ALA A 29 -8.38 -25.40 -15.75
CA ALA A 29 -9.52 -25.47 -14.85
C ALA A 29 -9.07 -25.54 -13.38
N TRP A 30 -8.07 -26.39 -13.10
CA TRP A 30 -7.47 -26.52 -11.77
C TRP A 30 -6.84 -25.22 -11.28
N TYR A 31 -6.14 -24.50 -12.16
CA TYR A 31 -5.62 -23.17 -11.83
C TYR A 31 -6.73 -22.16 -11.58
N GLY A 32 -7.79 -22.16 -12.39
CA GLY A 32 -8.95 -21.28 -12.22
C GLY A 32 -9.59 -21.41 -10.84
N VAL A 33 -9.95 -22.65 -10.48
CA VAL A 33 -10.55 -23.01 -9.18
C VAL A 33 -9.66 -22.58 -8.01
N GLN A 34 -8.34 -22.77 -8.10
CA GLN A 34 -7.42 -22.41 -7.02
C GLN A 34 -7.25 -20.90 -6.78
N ASN A 35 -7.59 -20.06 -7.75
CA ASN A 35 -7.45 -18.62 -7.64
C ASN A 35 -8.80 -17.90 -7.50
N GLY A 36 -9.87 -18.64 -7.19
CA GLY A 36 -11.19 -18.06 -6.93
C GLY A 36 -11.87 -17.48 -8.16
N TYR A 37 -11.50 -17.94 -9.37
CA TYR A 37 -12.29 -17.68 -10.55
C TYR A 37 -13.48 -18.64 -10.51
N GLU A 38 -14.63 -18.17 -10.02
CA GLU A 38 -15.87 -18.95 -9.97
C GLU A 38 -16.36 -19.23 -11.40
N ASP A 39 -16.07 -20.45 -11.86
CA ASP A 39 -16.53 -20.99 -13.14
C ASP A 39 -17.01 -22.43 -12.90
N ASP A 40 -18.32 -22.63 -12.99
CA ASP A 40 -18.97 -23.93 -12.78
C ASP A 40 -18.43 -25.01 -13.73
N GLU A 41 -18.00 -24.61 -14.93
CA GLU A 41 -17.40 -25.53 -15.91
C GLU A 41 -16.01 -25.99 -15.47
N SER A 42 -15.14 -25.06 -15.06
CA SER A 42 -13.84 -25.37 -14.48
C SER A 42 -13.95 -26.23 -13.22
N GLN A 43 -14.90 -25.93 -12.33
CA GLN A 43 -15.14 -26.72 -11.11
C GLN A 43 -15.53 -28.15 -11.45
N LYS A 44 -16.43 -28.34 -12.42
CA LYS A 44 -16.82 -29.66 -12.90
C LYS A 44 -15.66 -30.46 -13.50
N ILE A 45 -14.84 -29.83 -14.35
CA ILE A 45 -13.65 -30.48 -14.95
C ILE A 45 -12.68 -30.96 -13.86
N VAL A 46 -12.49 -30.16 -12.81
CA VAL A 46 -11.65 -30.49 -11.65
C VAL A 46 -12.25 -31.66 -10.87
N ASP A 47 -13.55 -31.62 -10.56
CA ASP A 47 -14.24 -32.66 -9.79
C ASP A 47 -14.29 -34.00 -10.52
N ASP A 48 -14.48 -33.98 -11.85
CA ASP A 48 -14.42 -35.17 -12.69
C ASP A 48 -13.03 -35.81 -12.64
N PHE A 49 -11.97 -35.01 -12.75
CA PHE A 49 -10.59 -35.50 -12.63
C PHE A 49 -10.28 -36.02 -11.21
N ILE A 50 -10.73 -35.31 -10.15
CA ILE A 50 -10.57 -35.75 -8.76
C ILE A 50 -11.24 -37.09 -8.55
N SER A 51 -12.48 -37.24 -9.01
CA SER A 51 -13.26 -38.47 -8.86
C SER A 51 -12.54 -39.67 -9.47
N GLU A 52 -11.90 -39.47 -10.62
CA GLU A 52 -11.10 -40.50 -11.28
C GLU A 52 -9.83 -40.89 -10.50
N VAL A 53 -9.09 -39.91 -9.97
CA VAL A 53 -7.80 -40.18 -9.31
C VAL A 53 -7.94 -40.56 -7.84
N SER A 54 -9.07 -40.25 -7.19
CA SER A 54 -9.26 -40.39 -5.74
C SER A 54 -9.11 -41.82 -5.23
N ILE A 55 -9.83 -42.78 -5.82
CA ILE A 55 -9.77 -44.19 -5.39
C ILE A 55 -8.36 -44.79 -5.62
N PRO A 56 -7.75 -44.66 -6.82
CA PRO A 56 -6.37 -45.08 -7.04
C PRO A 56 -5.36 -44.45 -6.08
N LEU A 57 -5.50 -43.15 -5.79
CA LEU A 57 -4.60 -42.44 -4.89
C LEU A 57 -4.76 -42.90 -3.44
N MET A 58 -5.98 -43.05 -2.95
CA MET A 58 -6.26 -43.60 -1.60
C MET A 58 -5.63 -44.98 -1.43
N ARG A 59 -5.83 -45.88 -2.40
CA ARG A 59 -5.23 -47.23 -2.36
C ARG A 59 -3.70 -47.18 -2.32
N LYS A 60 -3.07 -46.28 -3.08
CA LYS A 60 -1.62 -46.09 -3.05
C LYS A 60 -1.14 -45.61 -1.67
N LEU A 61 -1.84 -44.63 -1.09
CA LEU A 61 -1.50 -44.03 0.20
C LEU A 61 -1.86 -44.90 1.42
N LEU A 62 -2.74 -45.91 1.28
CA LEU A 62 -3.13 -46.85 2.35
C LEU A 62 -2.54 -48.26 2.15
N SER A 63 -1.66 -48.44 1.17
CA SER A 63 -1.05 -49.75 0.92
C SER A 63 -0.31 -50.28 2.15
N ILE A 64 -0.13 -51.60 2.23
CA ILE A 64 0.49 -52.29 3.39
C ILE A 64 1.91 -51.77 3.70
N THR A 65 2.58 -51.19 2.70
CA THR A 65 3.91 -50.57 2.81
C THR A 65 3.86 -49.06 3.10
N SER A 66 2.67 -48.50 3.32
CA SER A 66 2.48 -47.07 3.53
C SER A 66 2.80 -46.64 4.96
N GLN A 67 3.52 -45.52 5.06
CA GLN A 67 3.81 -44.83 6.32
C GLN A 67 2.70 -43.87 6.76
N TYR A 68 1.60 -43.74 6.00
CA TYR A 68 0.53 -42.77 6.28
C TYR A 68 -0.66 -43.41 7.00
N SER A 69 -1.12 -42.77 8.07
CA SER A 69 -2.34 -43.20 8.76
C SER A 69 -3.60 -42.88 7.96
N GLU A 70 -4.68 -43.62 8.22
CA GLU A 70 -6.00 -43.38 7.62
C GLU A 70 -6.47 -41.93 7.78
N GLN A 71 -6.26 -41.35 8.97
CA GLN A 71 -6.60 -39.96 9.25
C GLN A 71 -5.87 -38.96 8.33
N ILE A 72 -4.58 -39.19 8.04
CA ILE A 72 -3.80 -38.35 7.11
C ILE A 72 -4.36 -38.45 5.70
N VAL A 73 -4.70 -39.67 5.26
CA VAL A 73 -5.26 -39.90 3.91
C VAL A 73 -6.63 -39.25 3.77
N LEU A 74 -7.51 -39.39 4.77
CA LEU A 74 -8.83 -38.74 4.79
C LEU A 74 -8.72 -37.21 4.76
N THR A 75 -7.82 -36.62 5.55
CA THR A 75 -7.55 -35.17 5.52
C THR A 75 -7.03 -34.74 4.15
N LEU A 76 -6.19 -35.54 3.50
CA LEU A 76 -5.68 -35.23 2.17
C LEU A 76 -6.79 -35.28 1.12
N MET A 77 -7.63 -36.31 1.12
CA MET A 77 -8.73 -36.44 0.14
C MET A 77 -9.73 -35.29 0.25
N LYS A 78 -10.06 -34.86 1.47
CA LYS A 78 -10.94 -33.71 1.70
C LYS A 78 -10.39 -32.40 1.12
N ASN A 79 -9.07 -32.29 0.96
CA ASN A 79 -8.38 -31.08 0.50
C ASN A 79 -7.63 -31.30 -0.81
N ILE A 80 -7.99 -32.33 -1.60
CA ILE A 80 -7.23 -32.72 -2.79
C ILE A 80 -7.26 -31.64 -3.86
N SER A 81 -8.39 -30.96 -4.05
CA SER A 81 -8.56 -29.81 -4.97
C SER A 81 -7.62 -28.64 -4.64
N SER A 82 -7.26 -28.48 -3.36
CA SER A 82 -6.35 -27.43 -2.89
C SER A 82 -4.87 -27.75 -3.15
N ILE A 83 -4.53 -28.94 -3.66
CA ILE A 83 -3.14 -29.31 -3.97
C ILE A 83 -2.70 -28.61 -5.25
N LYS A 84 -1.67 -27.76 -5.16
CA LYS A 84 -1.06 -27.08 -6.31
C LYS A 84 -0.35 -28.09 -7.24
N LEU A 85 -0.79 -28.18 -8.49
CA LEU A 85 -0.20 -29.06 -9.52
C LEU A 85 0.90 -28.37 -10.34
N ASN A 86 0.96 -27.04 -10.33
CA ASN A 86 1.90 -26.25 -11.10
C ASN A 86 3.29 -26.25 -10.46
N LYS A 87 4.25 -26.92 -11.10
CA LYS A 87 5.66 -26.68 -10.79
C LYS A 87 6.42 -26.54 -12.10
N LEU A 88 6.73 -25.30 -12.45
CA LEU A 88 7.76 -25.01 -13.43
C LEU A 88 9.09 -25.57 -12.84
N GLN A 89 9.59 -26.68 -13.37
CA GLN A 89 10.79 -27.35 -12.84
C GLN A 89 12.10 -26.87 -13.49
N CYS A 90 12.04 -25.92 -14.43
CA CYS A 90 13.23 -25.41 -15.12
C CYS A 90 14.04 -24.46 -14.21
N CYS A 91 15.13 -24.97 -13.62
CA CYS A 91 16.01 -24.21 -12.73
C CYS A 91 16.54 -22.92 -13.37
N GLU A 92 16.90 -22.95 -14.66
CA GLU A 92 17.42 -21.78 -15.37
C GLU A 92 16.38 -20.66 -15.50
N LEU A 93 15.12 -21.02 -15.80
CA LEU A 93 14.04 -20.05 -15.91
C LEU A 93 13.65 -19.48 -14.54
N VAL A 94 13.64 -20.32 -13.50
CA VAL A 94 13.42 -19.86 -12.11
C VAL A 94 14.52 -18.91 -11.67
N GLN A 95 15.79 -19.23 -11.95
CA GLN A 95 16.91 -18.35 -11.63
C GLN A 95 16.85 -17.04 -12.42
N HIS A 96 16.47 -17.10 -13.70
CA HIS A 96 16.24 -15.90 -14.52
C HIS A 96 15.18 -14.99 -13.90
N MET A 97 14.04 -15.53 -13.46
CA MET A 97 12.99 -14.75 -12.78
C MET A 97 13.51 -14.11 -11.49
N ARG A 98 14.27 -14.85 -10.68
CA ARG A 98 14.89 -14.31 -9.45
C ARG A 98 15.86 -13.17 -9.73
N ASN A 99 16.77 -13.34 -10.69
CA ASN A 99 17.72 -12.31 -11.08
C ASN A 99 17.00 -11.04 -11.57
N LYS A 100 15.91 -11.20 -12.32
CA LYS A 100 15.08 -10.06 -12.77
C LYS A 100 14.32 -9.36 -11.64
N LEU A 101 13.85 -10.08 -10.64
CA LEU A 101 13.28 -9.45 -9.45
C LEU A 101 14.34 -8.72 -8.62
N GLN A 102 15.57 -9.24 -8.58
CA GLN A 102 16.70 -8.59 -7.92
C GLN A 102 17.06 -7.24 -8.56
N GLU A 103 16.96 -7.10 -9.89
CA GLU A 103 17.11 -5.81 -10.58
C GLU A 103 16.10 -4.74 -10.10
N HIS A 104 15.06 -5.16 -9.37
CA HIS A 104 14.03 -4.30 -8.81
C HIS A 104 14.01 -4.25 -7.27
N ASP A 105 15.02 -4.80 -6.59
CA ASP A 105 15.10 -4.95 -5.13
C ASP A 105 13.92 -5.77 -4.54
N LEU A 106 13.46 -6.80 -5.26
CA LEU A 106 12.32 -7.66 -4.88
C LEU A 106 12.68 -9.15 -4.82
N ASP A 107 13.97 -9.50 -4.69
CA ASP A 107 14.42 -10.89 -4.67
C ASP A 107 14.03 -11.67 -3.40
N ASP A 108 13.67 -10.97 -2.32
CA ASP A 108 13.18 -11.55 -1.07
C ASP A 108 11.66 -11.86 -1.08
N GLN A 109 10.93 -11.41 -2.12
CA GLN A 109 9.48 -11.59 -2.24
C GLN A 109 9.13 -12.96 -2.84
N GLU A 110 9.27 -14.03 -2.05
CA GLU A 110 8.97 -15.41 -2.50
C GLU A 110 7.51 -15.59 -2.95
N SER A 111 6.56 -14.86 -2.36
CA SER A 111 5.15 -14.87 -2.78
C SER A 111 4.95 -14.28 -4.18
N LEU A 112 5.69 -13.22 -4.52
CA LEU A 112 5.69 -12.58 -5.84
C LEU A 112 6.33 -13.52 -6.87
N LEU A 113 7.47 -14.13 -6.52
CA LEU A 113 8.12 -15.13 -7.37
C LEU A 113 7.20 -16.33 -7.64
N GLU A 114 6.50 -16.83 -6.63
CA GLU A 114 5.55 -17.94 -6.79
C GLU A 114 4.41 -17.55 -7.76
N ASN A 115 3.85 -16.35 -7.61
CA ASN A 115 2.80 -15.84 -8.47
C ASN A 115 3.27 -15.67 -9.93
N ILE A 116 4.44 -15.06 -10.15
CA ILE A 116 5.06 -14.92 -11.47
C ILE A 116 5.28 -16.31 -12.09
N GLY A 117 5.86 -17.25 -11.33
CA GLY A 117 6.11 -18.61 -11.79
C GLY A 117 4.85 -19.33 -12.27
N LYS A 118 3.71 -19.10 -11.59
CA LYS A 118 2.41 -19.63 -12.01
C LYS A 118 1.91 -19.00 -13.31
N LYS A 119 1.94 -17.67 -13.43
CA LYS A 119 1.53 -16.95 -14.64
C LYS A 119 2.38 -17.35 -15.84
N VAL A 120 3.70 -17.45 -15.65
CA VAL A 120 4.64 -17.94 -16.66
C VAL A 120 4.29 -19.37 -17.09
N PHE A 121 4.08 -20.28 -16.13
CA PHE A 121 3.71 -21.66 -16.44
C PHE A 121 2.45 -21.75 -17.31
N LEU A 122 1.40 -20.98 -16.99
CA LEU A 122 0.17 -20.98 -17.78
C LEU A 122 0.36 -20.42 -19.18
N GLU A 123 1.14 -19.36 -19.32
CA GLU A 123 1.41 -18.78 -20.63
C GLU A 123 2.24 -19.74 -21.50
N LEU A 124 3.17 -20.48 -20.90
CA LEU A 124 3.89 -21.56 -21.57
C LEU A 124 2.97 -22.72 -21.99
N LEU A 125 2.02 -23.09 -21.11
CA LEU A 125 1.00 -24.09 -21.40
C LEU A 125 0.08 -23.65 -22.54
N ASN A 126 -0.31 -22.38 -22.58
CA ASN A 126 -1.17 -21.79 -23.61
C ASN A 126 -0.50 -21.72 -24.98
N ARG A 127 0.82 -21.55 -25.02
CA ARG A 127 1.62 -21.43 -26.24
C ARG A 127 2.26 -22.74 -26.69
N ASP A 128 1.91 -23.85 -26.05
CA ASP A 128 2.44 -25.18 -26.36
C ASP A 128 3.98 -25.26 -26.27
N LEU A 129 4.56 -24.51 -25.34
CA LEU A 129 6.01 -24.45 -25.11
C LEU A 129 6.50 -25.47 -24.08
N LEU A 130 5.57 -26.21 -23.47
CA LEU A 130 5.85 -27.31 -22.54
C LEU A 130 5.75 -28.67 -23.26
N GLU A 131 6.51 -29.64 -22.76
CA GLU A 131 6.41 -31.04 -23.15
C GLU A 131 5.14 -31.69 -22.58
N THR A 132 4.88 -32.93 -22.98
CA THR A 132 3.74 -33.72 -22.46
C THR A 132 3.83 -33.97 -20.96
N ASP A 133 5.05 -33.92 -20.42
CA ASP A 133 5.32 -34.10 -19.00
C ASP A 133 5.29 -32.77 -18.21
N PHE A 134 4.93 -31.68 -18.88
CA PHE A 134 4.88 -30.29 -18.41
C PHE A 134 6.23 -29.66 -18.08
N SER A 135 7.34 -30.30 -18.46
CA SER A 135 8.65 -29.66 -18.48
C SER A 135 8.74 -28.63 -19.61
N LEU A 136 9.69 -27.70 -19.51
CA LEU A 136 9.94 -26.73 -20.55
C LEU A 136 10.71 -27.40 -21.69
N LYS A 137 10.23 -27.26 -22.93
CA LYS A 137 11.00 -27.71 -24.11
C LYS A 137 12.33 -26.96 -24.16
N ASP A 138 13.44 -27.65 -24.36
CA ASP A 138 14.77 -27.02 -24.44
C ASP A 138 14.84 -25.90 -25.48
N SER A 139 14.21 -26.11 -26.65
CA SER A 139 14.13 -25.12 -27.73
C SER A 139 13.35 -23.85 -27.36
N SER A 140 12.59 -23.87 -26.27
CA SER A 140 11.68 -22.80 -25.86
C SER A 140 12.25 -21.88 -24.79
N LEU A 141 13.47 -22.13 -24.28
CA LEU A 141 14.04 -21.39 -23.15
C LEU A 141 14.05 -19.87 -23.38
N ASP A 142 14.53 -19.41 -24.54
CA ASP A 142 14.57 -17.97 -24.85
C ASP A 142 13.17 -17.38 -25.05
N GLY A 143 12.22 -18.18 -25.56
CA GLY A 143 10.81 -17.81 -25.61
C GLY A 143 10.22 -17.65 -24.20
N ALA A 144 10.56 -18.57 -23.31
CA ALA A 144 10.10 -18.56 -21.93
C ALA A 144 10.67 -17.41 -21.11
N LYS A 145 11.96 -17.07 -21.30
CA LYS A 145 12.58 -15.87 -20.70
C LYS A 145 11.89 -14.59 -21.16
N ARG A 146 11.52 -14.48 -22.44
CA ARG A 146 10.75 -13.33 -22.96
C ARG A 146 9.36 -13.22 -22.35
N ILE A 147 8.66 -14.36 -22.21
CA ILE A 147 7.36 -14.42 -21.52
C ILE A 147 7.51 -14.00 -20.06
N ALA A 148 8.53 -14.52 -19.38
CA ALA A 148 8.81 -14.19 -17.99
C ALA A 148 9.10 -12.69 -17.80
N ASN A 149 9.94 -12.08 -18.65
CA ASN A 149 10.22 -10.65 -18.58
C ASN A 149 8.94 -9.81 -18.68
N LYS A 150 8.07 -10.11 -19.64
CA LYS A 150 6.81 -9.38 -19.81
C LYS A 150 5.93 -9.46 -18.55
N ILE A 151 5.77 -10.67 -18.01
CA ILE A 151 4.97 -10.87 -16.79
C ILE A 151 5.63 -10.17 -15.59
N ILE A 152 6.96 -10.23 -15.46
CA ILE A 152 7.68 -9.56 -14.37
C ILE A 152 7.47 -8.05 -14.42
N GLU A 153 7.58 -7.42 -15.59
CA GLU A 153 7.34 -5.98 -15.74
C GLU A 153 5.93 -5.59 -15.27
N GLU A 154 4.92 -6.35 -15.68
CA GLU A 154 3.52 -6.16 -15.29
C GLU A 154 3.32 -6.35 -13.77
N GLU A 155 3.82 -7.46 -13.21
CA GLU A 155 3.66 -7.77 -11.77
C GLU A 155 4.44 -6.81 -10.87
N VAL A 156 5.65 -6.40 -11.27
CA VAL A 156 6.47 -5.44 -10.50
C VAL A 156 5.79 -4.07 -10.50
N ALA A 157 5.22 -3.63 -11.62
CA ALA A 157 4.46 -2.40 -11.67
C ALA A 157 3.23 -2.46 -10.77
N GLU A 158 2.46 -3.55 -10.81
CA GLU A 158 1.29 -3.73 -9.94
C GLU A 158 1.69 -3.81 -8.45
N PHE A 159 2.78 -4.52 -8.14
CA PHE A 159 3.30 -4.66 -6.79
C PHE A 159 3.72 -3.31 -6.21
N LYS A 160 4.48 -2.51 -6.97
CA LYS A 160 4.88 -1.15 -6.58
C LYS A 160 3.68 -0.24 -6.40
N LEU A 161 2.70 -0.30 -7.31
CA LEU A 161 1.48 0.50 -7.21
C LEU A 161 0.62 0.12 -6.00
N LYS A 162 0.55 -1.17 -5.65
CA LYS A 162 -0.10 -1.62 -4.40
C LYS A 162 0.66 -1.12 -3.18
N ALA A 163 1.99 -1.17 -3.19
CA ALA A 163 2.82 -0.63 -2.13
C ALA A 163 2.61 0.89 -1.96
N GLU A 164 2.55 1.65 -3.06
CA GLU A 164 2.27 3.09 -3.08
C GLU A 164 0.89 3.44 -2.51
N LYS A 165 -0.12 2.56 -2.67
CA LYS A 165 -1.45 2.73 -2.07
C LYS A 165 -1.48 2.50 -0.57
N THR A 166 -0.46 1.86 0.01
CA THR A 166 -0.38 1.72 1.47
C THR A 166 -0.02 3.05 2.11
N ILE A 167 -0.42 3.25 3.37
CA ILE A 167 -0.04 4.44 4.15
C ILE A 167 1.48 4.64 4.15
N GLU A 168 2.25 3.57 4.25
CA GLU A 168 3.71 3.64 4.22
C GLU A 168 4.25 4.08 2.85
N GLY A 169 3.72 3.53 1.76
CA GLY A 169 4.09 3.95 0.40
C GLY A 169 3.74 5.41 0.13
N GLN A 170 2.57 5.87 0.59
CA GLN A 170 2.17 7.27 0.52
C GLN A 170 3.12 8.18 1.31
N ILE A 171 3.51 7.78 2.52
CA ILE A 171 4.49 8.52 3.34
C ILE A 171 5.82 8.65 2.59
N ILE A 172 6.36 7.56 2.04
CA ILE A 172 7.63 7.57 1.30
C ILE A 172 7.54 8.50 0.10
N SER A 173 6.52 8.32 -0.73
CA SER A 173 6.32 9.12 -1.94
C SER A 173 6.22 10.62 -1.63
N MET A 174 5.46 11.00 -0.59
CA MET A 174 5.36 12.39 -0.18
C MET A 174 6.66 12.93 0.44
N LEU A 175 7.39 12.13 1.23
CA LEU A 175 8.68 12.53 1.79
C LEU A 175 9.72 12.79 0.69
N ASP A 176 9.72 11.99 -0.36
CA ASP A 176 10.62 12.14 -1.50
C ASP A 176 10.24 13.34 -2.37
N GLY A 177 8.93 13.53 -2.64
CA GLY A 177 8.42 14.71 -3.35
C GLY A 177 8.72 16.03 -2.63
N LEU A 178 8.79 16.01 -1.28
CA LEU A 178 9.06 17.18 -0.44
C LEU A 178 10.53 17.30 -0.01
N ARG A 179 11.47 16.59 -0.66
CA ARG A 179 12.90 16.57 -0.28
C ARG A 179 13.59 17.93 -0.20
N MET A 180 13.07 18.93 -0.91
CA MET A 180 13.62 20.31 -0.91
C MET A 180 13.24 21.11 0.35
N LEU A 181 12.26 20.65 1.13
CA LEU A 181 11.86 21.32 2.36
C LEU A 181 12.73 20.88 3.54
N PRO A 182 12.91 21.77 4.54
CA PRO A 182 13.48 21.38 5.82
C PRO A 182 12.74 20.19 6.43
N ARG A 183 13.48 19.35 7.14
CA ARG A 183 12.99 18.08 7.69
C ARG A 183 11.72 18.26 8.52
N GLU A 184 11.64 19.31 9.35
CA GLU A 184 10.45 19.59 10.17
C GLU A 184 9.23 19.96 9.32
N LYS A 185 9.40 20.88 8.36
CA LYS A 185 8.32 21.31 7.47
C LYS A 185 7.79 20.16 6.62
N ARG A 186 8.71 19.33 6.12
CA ARG A 186 8.37 18.13 5.37
C ARG A 186 7.55 17.15 6.22
N CYS A 187 8.03 16.84 7.43
CA CYS A 187 7.35 15.92 8.34
C CYS A 187 5.91 16.38 8.67
N TYR A 188 5.76 17.65 9.03
CA TYR A 188 4.46 18.24 9.34
C TYR A 188 3.48 18.15 8.15
N ARG A 189 3.94 18.51 6.94
CA ARG A 189 3.09 18.43 5.73
C ARG A 189 2.61 17.02 5.44
N VAL A 190 3.50 16.03 5.50
CA VAL A 190 3.11 14.62 5.27
C VAL A 190 2.11 14.15 6.32
N TYR A 191 2.37 14.44 7.60
CA TYR A 191 1.47 14.07 8.68
C TYR A 191 0.07 14.65 8.49
N VAL A 192 -0.04 15.97 8.30
CA VAL A 192 -1.34 16.66 8.16
C VAL A 192 -2.10 16.14 6.95
N GLU A 193 -1.45 16.02 5.79
CA GLU A 193 -2.14 15.64 4.57
C GLU A 193 -2.70 14.21 4.60
N LEU A 194 -1.94 13.26 5.15
CA LEU A 194 -2.40 11.88 5.27
C LEU A 194 -3.41 11.70 6.41
N SER A 195 -3.30 12.51 7.46
CA SER A 195 -4.22 12.48 8.61
C SER A 195 -5.62 12.99 8.27
N LYS A 196 -5.75 13.92 7.31
CA LYS A 196 -7.06 14.40 6.81
C LYS A 196 -7.89 13.28 6.19
N ASN A 197 -7.23 12.38 5.45
CA ASN A 197 -7.90 11.31 4.72
C ASN A 197 -8.05 10.02 5.54
N ASN A 198 -7.38 9.93 6.71
CA ASN A 198 -7.34 8.73 7.54
C ASN A 198 -7.32 9.10 9.04
N GLU A 199 -8.40 9.68 9.54
CA GLU A 199 -8.48 10.18 10.93
C GLU A 199 -8.23 9.09 11.98
N ASN A 200 -8.60 7.85 11.69
CA ASN A 200 -8.33 6.68 12.55
C ASN A 200 -6.87 6.19 12.51
N ASP A 201 -6.08 6.61 11.53
CA ASP A 201 -4.70 6.15 11.32
C ASP A 201 -3.63 7.20 11.73
N LYS A 202 -4.01 8.31 12.36
CA LYS A 202 -3.07 9.38 12.77
C LYS A 202 -1.84 8.83 13.53
N GLU A 203 -2.05 7.93 14.49
CA GLU A 203 -0.95 7.36 15.28
C GLU A 203 -0.09 6.39 14.46
N LYS A 204 -0.71 5.65 13.52
CA LYS A 204 0.00 4.76 12.59
C LYS A 204 0.88 5.56 11.62
N ILE A 205 0.34 6.64 11.04
CA ILE A 205 1.08 7.56 10.17
C ILE A 205 2.29 8.14 10.92
N LYS A 206 2.06 8.61 12.15
CA LYS A 206 3.10 9.15 13.02
C LYS A 206 4.21 8.15 13.31
N LYS A 207 3.86 6.90 13.62
CA LYS A 207 4.83 5.82 13.87
C LYS A 207 5.67 5.50 12.64
N ILE A 208 5.05 5.37 11.46
CA ILE A 208 5.78 5.10 10.22
C ILE A 208 6.72 6.27 9.88
N LEU A 209 6.24 7.53 10.01
CA LEU A 209 7.09 8.71 9.84
C LEU A 209 8.27 8.72 10.80
N GLN A 210 8.06 8.30 12.06
CA GLN A 210 9.11 8.23 13.08
C GLN A 210 10.22 7.24 12.67
N GLU A 211 9.83 6.04 12.26
CA GLU A 211 10.75 4.98 11.82
C GLU A 211 11.51 5.41 10.55
N ARG A 212 10.79 5.94 9.55
CA ARG A 212 11.36 6.38 8.28
C ARG A 212 12.32 7.56 8.42
N LEU A 213 11.96 8.54 9.25
CA LEU A 213 12.84 9.66 9.52
C LEU A 213 13.93 9.32 10.53
N LYS A 214 13.91 8.16 11.21
CA LYS A 214 14.86 7.80 12.27
C LYS A 214 14.93 8.87 13.37
N VAL A 215 13.79 9.27 13.89
CA VAL A 215 13.66 10.23 15.01
C VAL A 215 13.08 9.56 16.25
N THR A 216 13.30 10.17 17.42
CA THR A 216 12.63 9.74 18.65
C THR A 216 11.17 10.21 18.66
N LYS A 217 10.33 9.58 19.48
CA LYS A 217 8.93 10.01 19.67
C LYS A 217 8.85 11.47 20.12
N ALA A 218 9.66 11.88 21.09
CA ALA A 218 9.70 13.26 21.57
C ALA A 218 10.12 14.26 20.48
N ALA A 219 11.12 13.90 19.65
CA ALA A 219 11.53 14.76 18.53
C ALA A 219 10.43 14.87 17.47
N MET A 220 9.70 13.78 17.20
CA MET A 220 8.54 13.79 16.30
C MET A 220 7.44 14.73 16.83
N ASP A 221 7.09 14.61 18.12
CA ASP A 221 6.07 15.44 18.76
C ASP A 221 6.42 16.94 18.65
N GLU A 222 7.67 17.30 18.95
CA GLU A 222 8.16 18.68 18.81
C GLU A 222 8.13 19.18 17.35
N MET A 223 8.49 18.35 16.38
CA MET A 223 8.46 18.72 14.96
C MET A 223 7.02 19.01 14.48
N LEU A 224 6.07 18.16 14.87
CA LEU A 224 4.66 18.35 14.52
C LEU A 224 4.07 19.57 15.22
N LYS A 225 4.38 19.75 16.50
CA LYS A 225 3.97 20.91 17.31
C LYS A 225 4.47 22.22 16.71
N LYS A 226 5.76 22.30 16.37
CA LYS A 226 6.36 23.49 15.74
C LYS A 226 5.71 23.80 14.40
N GLY A 227 5.37 22.77 13.61
CA GLY A 227 4.62 22.91 12.37
C GLY A 227 3.22 23.47 12.59
N ALA A 228 2.50 22.94 13.58
CA ALA A 228 1.17 23.40 13.96
C ALA A 228 1.18 24.85 14.46
N SER A 229 2.14 25.22 15.32
CA SER A 229 2.29 26.60 15.80
C SER A 229 2.48 27.58 14.65
N HIS A 230 3.37 27.28 13.71
CA HIS A 230 3.63 28.15 12.58
C HIS A 230 2.42 28.26 11.64
N LYS A 231 1.68 27.16 11.44
CA LYS A 231 0.44 27.20 10.65
C LYS A 231 -0.63 28.06 11.34
N LEU A 232 -0.78 27.95 12.65
CA LEU A 232 -1.71 28.79 13.42
C LEU A 232 -1.36 30.27 13.28
N GLU A 233 -0.08 30.65 13.40
CA GLU A 233 0.35 32.05 13.21
C GLU A 233 -0.08 32.61 11.85
N LEU A 234 0.11 31.83 10.77
CA LEU A 234 -0.25 32.23 9.41
C LEU A 234 -1.77 32.34 9.20
N GLU A 235 -2.55 31.43 9.78
CA GLU A 235 -4.02 31.49 9.68
C GLU A 235 -4.58 32.65 10.48
N ILE A 236 -4.06 32.91 11.68
CA ILE A 236 -4.45 34.09 12.48
C ILE A 236 -4.09 35.39 11.74
N GLU A 237 -2.92 35.46 11.11
CA GLU A 237 -2.50 36.59 10.28
C GLU A 237 -3.46 36.81 9.10
N SER A 238 -3.76 35.75 8.35
CA SER A 238 -4.71 35.83 7.23
C SER A 238 -6.12 36.25 7.67
N VAL A 239 -6.61 35.72 8.80
CA VAL A 239 -7.91 36.10 9.38
C VAL A 239 -7.88 37.57 9.84
N TYR A 240 -6.80 38.02 10.45
CA TYR A 240 -6.64 39.41 10.88
C TYR A 240 -6.67 40.37 9.70
N GLU A 241 -5.80 40.17 8.71
CA GLU A 241 -5.71 41.04 7.52
C GLU A 241 -7.04 41.12 6.76
N GLY A 242 -7.77 40.01 6.66
CA GLY A 242 -9.05 39.98 5.95
C GLY A 242 -10.24 40.59 6.71
N ASN A 243 -10.13 40.82 8.03
CA ASN A 243 -11.27 41.22 8.87
C ASN A 243 -10.97 42.36 9.85
N LYS A 244 -9.80 43.01 9.77
CA LYS A 244 -9.39 44.04 10.74
C LYS A 244 -10.35 45.22 10.90
N ASP A 245 -11.09 45.58 9.85
CA ASP A 245 -12.09 46.65 9.89
C ASP A 245 -13.46 46.20 10.44
N HIS A 246 -13.66 44.89 10.63
CA HIS A 246 -14.91 44.28 11.06
C HIS A 246 -14.70 43.44 12.34
N VAL A 247 -14.52 44.14 13.46
CA VAL A 247 -14.12 43.56 14.76
C VAL A 247 -14.95 42.34 15.17
N THR A 248 -16.28 42.36 14.99
CA THR A 248 -17.14 41.23 15.35
C THR A 248 -16.84 39.98 14.52
N GLN A 249 -16.66 40.13 13.20
CA GLN A 249 -16.31 39.02 12.30
C GLN A 249 -14.89 38.49 12.57
N LEU A 250 -13.97 39.40 12.91
CA LEU A 250 -12.60 39.04 13.28
C LEU A 250 -12.58 38.11 14.51
N TYR A 251 -13.27 38.48 15.59
CA TYR A 251 -13.32 37.66 16.80
C TYR A 251 -13.99 36.30 16.57
N GLU A 252 -15.05 36.27 15.77
CA GLU A 252 -15.74 35.02 15.43
C GLU A 252 -14.85 34.06 14.65
N LYS A 253 -14.20 34.53 13.58
CA LYS A 253 -13.28 33.69 12.78
C LYS A 253 -12.05 33.25 13.57
N ILE A 254 -11.47 34.11 14.40
CA ILE A 254 -10.37 33.71 15.29
C ILE A 254 -10.82 32.59 16.25
N ARG A 255 -12.04 32.67 16.78
CA ARG A 255 -12.58 31.61 17.65
C ARG A 255 -12.73 30.29 16.89
N GLU A 256 -13.22 30.34 15.65
CA GLU A 256 -13.34 29.16 14.77
C GLU A 256 -11.97 28.54 14.49
N THR A 257 -10.99 29.34 14.04
CA THR A 257 -9.61 28.88 13.82
C THR A 257 -9.03 28.24 15.08
N LYS A 258 -9.16 28.87 16.26
CA LYS A 258 -8.65 28.27 17.50
C LYS A 258 -9.28 26.91 17.80
N LYS A 259 -10.57 26.75 17.54
CA LYS A 259 -11.29 25.49 17.77
C LYS A 259 -10.73 24.37 16.89
N GLU A 260 -10.49 24.63 15.61
CA GLU A 260 -9.92 23.64 14.68
C GLU A 260 -8.53 23.14 15.13
N PHE A 261 -7.65 24.02 15.60
CA PHE A 261 -6.32 23.62 16.07
C PHE A 261 -6.35 22.86 17.40
N ILE A 262 -7.34 23.14 18.26
CA ILE A 262 -7.55 22.37 19.50
C ILE A 262 -8.06 20.96 19.16
N GLU A 263 -8.98 20.84 18.21
CA GLU A 263 -9.54 19.56 17.76
C GLU A 263 -8.49 18.67 17.06
N ASP A 264 -7.54 19.25 16.32
CA ASP A 264 -6.44 18.48 15.71
C ASP A 264 -5.49 17.85 16.74
N GLY A 265 -5.45 18.38 17.97
CA GLY A 265 -4.78 17.77 19.12
C GLY A 265 -3.24 17.88 19.12
N LEU A 266 -2.64 18.58 18.15
CA LEU A 266 -1.19 18.83 18.10
C LEU A 266 -0.73 19.93 19.06
N LEU A 267 -1.63 20.85 19.41
CA LEU A 267 -1.40 21.95 20.35
C LEU A 267 -2.39 21.85 21.51
N THR A 268 -1.93 22.18 22.71
CA THR A 268 -2.83 22.31 23.86
C THR A 268 -3.67 23.58 23.75
N PRO A 269 -4.87 23.65 24.38
CA PRO A 269 -5.68 24.88 24.40
C PRO A 269 -4.91 26.11 24.91
N GLN A 270 -4.03 25.93 25.89
CA GLN A 270 -3.20 27.00 26.42
C GLN A 270 -2.19 27.52 25.39
N GLU A 271 -1.57 26.62 24.62
CA GLU A 271 -0.61 27.00 23.58
C GLU A 271 -1.29 27.74 22.43
N VAL A 272 -2.44 27.26 21.98
CA VAL A 272 -3.25 27.93 20.95
C VAL A 272 -3.58 29.36 21.37
N GLU A 273 -4.04 29.54 22.60
CA GLU A 273 -4.40 30.85 23.13
C GLU A 273 -3.17 31.78 23.27
N ASN A 274 -2.03 31.25 23.74
CA ASN A 274 -0.79 32.01 23.89
C ASN A 274 -0.25 32.50 22.52
N ILE A 275 -0.19 31.61 21.53
CA ILE A 275 0.28 31.92 20.16
C ILE A 275 -0.64 32.96 19.53
N THR A 276 -1.96 32.75 19.61
CA THR A 276 -2.95 33.66 19.03
C THR A 276 -2.84 35.06 19.64
N LYS A 277 -2.73 35.16 20.98
CA LYS A 277 -2.56 36.45 21.67
C LYS A 277 -1.28 37.16 21.24
N ALA A 278 -0.16 36.45 21.22
CA ALA A 278 1.13 37.02 20.81
C ALA A 278 1.04 37.59 19.38
N LYS A 279 0.53 36.80 18.43
CA LYS A 279 0.43 37.21 17.03
C LYS A 279 -0.52 38.41 16.83
N ILE A 280 -1.68 38.44 17.50
CA ILE A 280 -2.61 39.58 17.42
C ILE A 280 -1.98 40.86 18.01
N ILE A 281 -1.23 40.76 19.10
CA ILE A 281 -0.54 41.91 19.69
C ILE A 281 0.50 42.47 18.71
N ASP A 282 1.25 41.60 18.05
CA ASP A 282 2.29 42.01 17.10
C ASP A 282 1.68 42.66 15.85
N LEU A 283 0.64 42.05 15.27
CA LEU A 283 -0.09 42.64 14.12
C LEU A 283 -0.70 44.00 14.45
N ASN A 284 -1.30 44.16 15.65
CA ASN A 284 -1.82 45.45 16.09
C ASN A 284 -0.73 46.52 16.30
N LYS A 285 0.50 46.12 16.65
CA LYS A 285 1.64 47.06 16.73
C LYS A 285 2.10 47.46 15.33
N GLU A 286 2.23 46.50 14.42
CA GLU A 286 2.63 46.74 13.03
C GLU A 286 1.65 47.68 12.31
N ASP A 287 0.34 47.44 12.44
CA ASP A 287 -0.70 48.30 11.85
C ASP A 287 -0.70 49.73 12.45
N LYS A 288 -0.27 49.90 13.72
CA LYS A 288 -0.10 51.23 14.34
C LYS A 288 1.19 51.94 13.92
N ILE A 289 2.18 51.20 13.41
CA ILE A 289 3.50 51.74 13.01
C ILE A 289 3.51 52.15 11.53
N ILE A 290 2.55 51.71 10.71
CA ILE A 290 2.39 52.17 9.33
C ILE A 290 1.45 53.39 9.31
N PRO A 291 1.96 54.63 9.29
CA PRO A 291 1.12 55.78 9.03
C PRO A 291 0.61 55.70 7.60
N SER A 292 -0.69 55.92 7.45
CA SER A 292 -1.39 56.24 6.21
C SER A 292 -0.58 57.21 5.34
N SER A 293 0.20 56.67 4.42
CA SER A 293 1.03 57.44 3.50
C SER A 293 0.78 56.95 2.08
N ASN A 294 -0.33 57.39 1.49
CA ASN A 294 -0.29 58.43 0.46
C ASN A 294 -1.62 58.63 -0.29
N LEU A 295 -1.92 59.92 -0.52
CA LEU A 295 -2.79 60.53 -1.54
C LEU A 295 -4.31 60.60 -1.29
N SER A 296 -4.76 61.62 -0.57
CA SER A 296 -5.33 62.78 -1.27
C SER A 296 -5.23 64.06 -0.42
N ARG A 297 -4.63 65.10 -1.02
CA ARG A 297 -4.70 66.50 -0.59
C ARG A 297 -6.05 67.06 -1.01
N SER A 298 -6.75 67.72 -0.07
CA SER A 298 -7.90 68.65 -0.19
C SER A 298 -9.03 68.14 0.74
N LEU A 299 -9.48 68.78 1.82
CA LEU A 299 -9.61 70.19 2.17
C LEU A 299 -9.79 70.35 3.70
N SER A 300 -9.36 71.51 4.23
CA SER A 300 -9.98 72.22 5.38
C SER A 300 -9.95 71.52 6.75
N VAL A 301 -8.92 71.69 7.58
CA VAL A 301 -8.86 72.74 8.63
C VAL A 301 -10.25 73.28 9.04
N ASN A 302 -10.88 72.68 10.06
CA ASN A 302 -11.43 73.37 11.24
C ASN A 302 -12.34 72.46 12.10
N ASN A 303 -12.07 72.49 13.41
CA ASN A 303 -12.98 72.22 14.54
C ASN A 303 -13.39 70.74 14.74
N LEU A 304 -13.39 70.13 15.92
CA LEU A 304 -13.58 70.65 17.27
C LEU A 304 -12.72 69.86 18.28
N ALA A 305 -11.76 70.55 18.90
CA ALA A 305 -11.61 70.45 20.34
C ALA A 305 -11.96 71.84 20.90
N VAL A 306 -12.80 71.84 21.94
CA VAL A 306 -13.13 72.96 22.84
C VAL A 306 -14.29 73.87 22.40
N HIS A 307 -15.49 73.63 22.96
CA HIS A 307 -16.13 74.43 24.03
C HIS A 307 -17.44 73.72 24.46
N TYR A 308 -17.47 73.04 25.62
CA TYR A 308 -17.94 73.51 26.93
C TYR A 308 -19.45 73.83 27.02
N LEU A 309 -20.21 72.87 27.57
CA LEU A 309 -21.04 73.00 28.79
C LEU A 309 -21.19 71.62 29.43
#